data_AF-A0A925BLD3-F1
#
_entry.id   AF-A0A925BLD3-F1
#
_cell.length_a   1.000
_cell.length_b   1.000
_cell.length_c   1.000
_cell.angle_alpha   90.00
_cell.angle_beta   90.00
_cell.angle_gamma   90.00
#
_symmetry.space_group_name_H-M   'P 1'
#
loop_
_entity.id
_entity.type
_entity.pdbx_description
1 polymer ?
#
loop_
_entity_poly.entity_id
_entity_poly.type
_entity_poly.pdbx_seq_one_letter_code
_entity_poly.pdbx_strand_id
1 'polypeptide(L)'
;MGGLLTPVVPAQDKKPDNLPQLLNATPLGAVAGQTTKVVLRGKRLDEVKELQLNGQATAVKILSKGKAAVPQKQDANRAGDTQLEVELSLTPDAKPGECELIAVSESGRSMVFKLLVDAQPVATEKEPNDGFAQAQSIEIGATIEGTLHQPQNVDVFRFDGQAGEKLVCEVIAARRGSALDATLTLFDSRRRLIDTADDLPSDAAIRDDWSLRDARLEITLPSSGAFLLVLQDANDLGGPAHPYRLRVVRATK
;
A
#
# COMPACT_ATOMS: atom_id res chain seq x y z
N MET A 1 -6.48 49.22 26.00
CA MET A 1 -6.98 47.88 26.39
C MET A 1 -7.47 47.19 25.13
N GLY A 2 -6.55 46.65 24.33
CA GLY A 2 -6.88 45.89 23.12
C GLY A 2 -6.98 44.40 23.49
N GLY A 3 -8.19 43.84 23.44
CA GLY A 3 -8.40 42.42 23.67
C GLY A 3 -7.95 41.62 22.45
N LEU A 4 -6.99 40.70 22.66
CA LEU A 4 -6.66 39.69 21.67
C LEU A 4 -7.85 38.73 21.53
N LEU A 5 -8.40 38.63 20.33
CA LEU A 5 -9.30 37.56 19.94
C LEU A 5 -8.45 36.33 19.61
N THR A 6 -8.53 35.29 20.43
CA THR A 6 -8.01 33.96 20.10
C THR A 6 -8.92 33.33 19.04
N PRO A 7 -8.39 32.82 17.92
CA PRO A 7 -9.20 32.09 16.96
C PRO A 7 -9.62 30.75 17.58
N VAL A 8 -10.92 30.53 17.68
CA VAL A 8 -11.50 29.22 17.98
C VAL A 8 -11.30 28.34 16.75
N VAL A 9 -10.38 27.38 16.83
CA VAL A 9 -10.27 26.31 15.83
C VAL A 9 -11.51 25.42 16.01
N PRO A 10 -12.32 25.18 14.98
CA PRO A 10 -13.46 24.29 15.11
C PRO A 10 -12.95 22.89 15.46
N ALA A 11 -13.49 22.32 16.54
CA ALA A 11 -13.24 20.94 16.90
C ALA A 11 -13.65 20.05 15.72
N GLN A 12 -12.72 19.24 15.22
CA GLN A 12 -13.08 18.15 14.33
C GLN A 12 -13.98 17.20 15.12
N ASP A 13 -15.21 17.00 14.65
CA ASP A 13 -16.13 16.04 15.26
C ASP A 13 -15.44 14.68 15.36
N LYS A 14 -15.16 14.26 16.59
CA LYS A 14 -14.56 12.96 16.89
C LYS A 14 -15.56 11.91 16.45
N LYS A 15 -15.34 11.29 15.29
CA LYS A 15 -16.18 10.21 14.77
C LYS A 15 -16.38 9.18 15.88
N PRO A 16 -17.61 8.66 16.05
CA PRO A 16 -17.88 7.77 17.15
C PRO A 16 -16.99 6.54 17.03
N ASP A 17 -16.16 6.32 18.07
CA ASP A 17 -15.15 5.26 18.13
C ASP A 17 -15.78 3.87 18.25
N ASN A 18 -17.06 3.70 17.89
CA ASN A 18 -17.85 2.47 17.89
C ASN A 18 -18.23 1.95 16.48
N LEU A 19 -17.90 2.65 15.39
CA LEU A 19 -18.13 2.21 14.00
C LEU A 19 -17.03 1.27 13.48
N PRO A 20 -17.35 0.26 12.63
CA PRO A 20 -16.31 -0.56 12.01
C PRO A 20 -15.35 0.32 11.19
N GLN A 21 -14.07 -0.04 11.15
CA GLN A 21 -13.04 0.70 10.41
C GLN A 21 -12.25 -0.28 9.55
N LEU A 22 -12.23 -0.06 8.25
CA LEU A 22 -11.34 -0.74 7.30
C LEU A 22 -10.07 0.12 7.19
N LEU A 23 -8.90 -0.46 7.46
CA LEU A 23 -7.63 0.27 7.53
C LEU A 23 -6.69 -0.11 6.39
N ASN A 24 -6.55 -1.39 6.08
CA ASN A 24 -5.72 -1.86 4.97
C ASN A 24 -6.31 -3.10 4.30
N ALA A 25 -5.72 -3.47 3.16
CA ALA A 25 -6.06 -4.66 2.40
C ALA A 25 -4.79 -5.37 1.91
N THR A 26 -4.79 -6.68 1.93
CA THR A 26 -3.76 -7.51 1.30
C THR A 26 -4.44 -8.52 0.37
N PRO A 27 -4.22 -8.48 -0.96
CA PRO A 27 -3.48 -7.46 -1.69
C PRO A 27 -4.15 -6.06 -1.65
N LEU A 28 -3.41 -5.01 -2.03
CA LEU A 28 -3.90 -3.62 -2.12
C LEU A 28 -4.89 -3.38 -3.27
N GLY A 29 -5.00 -4.33 -4.20
CA GLY A 29 -5.86 -4.23 -5.36
C GLY A 29 -6.32 -5.57 -5.91
N ALA A 30 -7.23 -5.49 -6.89
CA ALA A 30 -7.75 -6.61 -7.63
C ALA A 30 -7.76 -6.31 -9.14
N VAL A 31 -7.71 -7.37 -9.96
CA VAL A 31 -7.66 -7.25 -11.42
C VAL A 31 -9.07 -7.36 -12.00
N ALA A 32 -9.38 -6.51 -13.00
CA ALA A 32 -10.64 -6.54 -13.73
C ALA A 32 -10.97 -7.95 -14.25
N GLY A 33 -12.23 -8.36 -14.10
CA GLY A 33 -12.72 -9.68 -14.51
C GLY A 33 -12.24 -10.86 -13.67
N GLN A 34 -11.53 -10.64 -12.57
CA GLN A 34 -11.06 -11.70 -11.68
C GLN A 34 -11.78 -11.70 -10.33
N THR A 35 -11.81 -12.89 -9.71
CA THR A 35 -12.13 -13.06 -8.29
C THR A 35 -10.80 -13.10 -7.51
N THR A 36 -10.64 -12.19 -6.56
CA THR A 36 -9.43 -12.06 -5.73
C THR A 36 -9.79 -12.33 -4.27
N LYS A 37 -9.00 -13.17 -3.58
CA LYS A 37 -9.08 -13.29 -2.12
C LYS A 37 -8.35 -12.08 -1.52
N VAL A 38 -9.06 -11.29 -0.72
CA VAL A 38 -8.53 -10.11 -0.05
C VAL A 38 -8.68 -10.26 1.46
N VAL A 39 -7.62 -9.95 2.19
CA VAL A 39 -7.65 -9.81 3.65
C VAL A 39 -7.78 -8.34 3.97
N LEU A 40 -8.89 -7.94 4.59
CA LEU A 40 -9.10 -6.57 5.07
C LEU A 40 -8.76 -6.54 6.56
N ARG A 41 -7.82 -5.71 7.01
CA ARG A 41 -7.59 -5.47 8.45
C ARG A 41 -8.17 -4.13 8.88
N GLY A 42 -8.51 -4.07 10.16
CA GLY A 42 -9.14 -2.90 10.73
C GLY A 42 -9.59 -3.08 12.18
N LYS A 43 -10.62 -2.33 12.57
CA LYS A 43 -11.22 -2.38 13.90
C LYS A 43 -12.68 -2.81 13.83
N ARG A 44 -13.09 -3.64 14.79
CA ARG A 44 -14.45 -4.20 14.91
C ARG A 44 -14.96 -4.86 13.63
N LEU A 45 -14.06 -5.49 12.89
CA LEU A 45 -14.43 -6.24 11.70
C LEU A 45 -15.09 -7.58 12.03
N ASP A 46 -14.86 -8.11 13.23
CA ASP A 46 -15.54 -9.29 13.77
C ASP A 46 -17.06 -9.07 13.97
N GLU A 47 -17.52 -7.82 14.07
CA GLU A 47 -18.94 -7.46 14.18
C GLU A 47 -19.62 -7.22 12.82
N VAL A 48 -18.84 -7.17 11.73
CA VAL A 48 -19.37 -6.87 10.39
C VAL A 48 -20.28 -7.98 9.91
N LYS A 49 -21.44 -7.59 9.35
CA LYS A 49 -22.46 -8.48 8.79
C LYS A 49 -22.38 -8.54 7.27
N GLU A 50 -22.05 -7.43 6.63
CA GLU A 50 -21.93 -7.33 5.18
C GLU A 50 -20.89 -6.28 4.77
N LEU A 51 -20.41 -6.42 3.53
CA LEU A 51 -19.66 -5.39 2.83
C LEU A 51 -20.53 -4.87 1.69
N GLN A 52 -20.79 -3.58 1.70
CA GLN A 52 -21.44 -2.92 0.59
C GLN A 52 -20.39 -2.49 -0.43
N LEU A 53 -20.69 -2.78 -1.69
CA LEU A 53 -19.88 -2.39 -2.84
C LEU A 53 -20.39 -1.07 -3.40
N ASN A 54 -19.47 -0.19 -3.78
CA ASN A 54 -19.78 0.94 -4.64
C ASN A 54 -18.76 1.01 -5.78
N GLY A 55 -19.20 1.43 -6.96
CA GLY A 55 -18.37 1.47 -8.17
C GLY A 55 -18.34 0.15 -8.96
N GLN A 56 -17.14 -0.37 -9.23
CA GLN A 56 -16.88 -1.38 -10.28
C GLN A 56 -16.93 -2.85 -9.84
N ALA A 57 -17.12 -3.10 -8.54
CA ALA A 57 -17.15 -4.45 -8.00
C ALA A 57 -18.55 -5.08 -8.16
N THR A 58 -18.62 -6.35 -8.58
CA THR A 58 -19.88 -7.08 -8.81
C THR A 58 -20.34 -7.91 -7.64
N ALA A 59 -19.40 -8.43 -6.85
CA ALA A 59 -19.72 -9.31 -5.74
C ALA A 59 -18.60 -9.27 -4.70
N VAL A 60 -19.00 -9.35 -3.43
CA VAL A 60 -18.11 -9.56 -2.30
C VAL A 60 -18.73 -10.58 -1.37
N LYS A 61 -17.95 -11.57 -0.98
CA LYS A 61 -18.35 -12.62 -0.06
C LYS A 61 -17.39 -12.64 1.11
N ILE A 62 -17.91 -12.48 2.32
CA ILE A 62 -17.13 -12.68 3.54
C ILE A 62 -16.95 -14.18 3.74
N LEU A 63 -15.69 -14.62 3.75
CA LEU A 63 -15.29 -16.01 3.99
C LEU A 63 -15.11 -16.28 5.48
N SER A 64 -14.44 -15.36 6.18
CA SER A 64 -14.17 -15.46 7.61
C SER A 64 -13.97 -14.08 8.22
N LYS A 65 -14.10 -13.99 9.54
CA LYS A 65 -13.86 -12.79 10.32
C LYS A 65 -13.31 -13.15 11.70
N GLY A 66 -12.50 -12.30 12.29
CA GLY A 66 -11.94 -12.56 13.62
C GLY A 66 -10.96 -11.52 14.11
N LYS A 67 -10.35 -11.82 15.25
CA LYS A 67 -9.24 -11.03 15.81
C LYS A 67 -7.98 -11.20 14.95
N ALA A 68 -7.18 -10.14 14.88
CA ALA A 68 -5.89 -10.13 14.21
C ALA A 68 -4.85 -9.56 15.18
N ALA A 69 -3.74 -10.27 15.38
CA ALA A 69 -2.70 -9.81 16.29
C ALA A 69 -2.06 -8.53 15.75
N VAL A 70 -1.95 -7.50 16.59
CA VAL A 70 -1.12 -6.31 16.30
C VAL A 70 0.33 -6.66 16.64
N PRO A 71 1.25 -6.68 15.66
CA PRO A 71 2.65 -6.99 15.93
C PRO A 71 3.28 -6.00 16.92
N GLN A 72 4.29 -6.46 17.66
CA GLN A 72 4.98 -5.63 18.64
C GLN A 72 5.61 -4.41 17.97
N LYS A 73 5.53 -3.24 18.62
CA LYS A 73 5.96 -1.92 18.12
C LYS A 73 5.11 -1.31 17.00
N GLN A 74 4.03 -1.95 16.58
CA GLN A 74 3.07 -1.33 15.64
C GLN A 74 1.92 -0.63 16.38
N ASP A 75 1.46 0.48 15.83
CA ASP A 75 0.26 1.17 16.32
C ASP A 75 -0.99 0.37 15.95
N ALA A 76 -1.77 -0.04 16.95
CA ALA A 76 -3.03 -0.76 16.76
C ALA A 76 -4.04 0.06 15.92
N ASN A 77 -3.98 1.39 15.97
CA ASN A 77 -4.82 2.27 15.15
C ASN A 77 -4.47 2.22 13.66
N ARG A 78 -3.29 1.70 13.30
CA ARG A 78 -2.82 1.55 11.92
C ARG A 78 -2.87 0.09 11.47
N ALA A 79 -2.36 -0.82 12.29
CA ALA A 79 -2.32 -2.24 11.95
C ALA A 79 -3.71 -2.91 11.97
N GLY A 80 -4.62 -2.41 12.82
CA GLY A 80 -5.91 -3.04 13.09
C GLY A 80 -5.78 -4.32 13.93
N ASP A 81 -6.77 -4.56 14.79
CA ASP A 81 -6.84 -5.70 15.72
C ASP A 81 -7.90 -6.74 15.32
N THR A 82 -8.53 -6.56 14.17
CA THR A 82 -9.54 -7.44 13.59
C THR A 82 -9.37 -7.55 12.07
N GLN A 83 -9.87 -8.61 11.47
CA GLN A 83 -9.78 -8.83 10.02
C GLN A 83 -11.02 -9.51 9.43
N LEU A 84 -11.22 -9.32 8.13
CA LEU A 84 -12.10 -10.10 7.25
C LEU A 84 -11.26 -10.76 6.17
N GLU A 85 -11.52 -12.03 5.88
CA GLU A 85 -11.13 -12.62 4.60
C GLU A 85 -12.34 -12.59 3.67
N VAL A 86 -12.16 -12.06 2.47
CA VAL A 86 -13.23 -11.90 1.48
C VAL A 86 -12.83 -12.42 0.12
N GLU A 87 -13.80 -12.90 -0.65
CA GLU A 87 -13.69 -13.04 -2.10
C GLU A 87 -14.34 -11.83 -2.76
N LEU A 88 -13.54 -11.00 -3.44
CA LEU A 88 -14.00 -9.86 -4.21
C LEU A 88 -13.94 -10.18 -5.70
N SER A 89 -15.04 -9.97 -6.42
CA SER A 89 -15.09 -10.12 -7.88
C SER A 89 -15.34 -8.77 -8.55
N LEU A 90 -14.52 -8.45 -9.55
CA LEU A 90 -14.67 -7.25 -10.37
C LEU A 90 -15.31 -7.57 -11.73
N THR A 91 -16.02 -6.61 -12.32
CA THR A 91 -16.51 -6.79 -13.70
C THR A 91 -15.34 -6.93 -14.68
N PRO A 92 -15.51 -7.67 -15.80
CA PRO A 92 -14.52 -7.70 -16.88
C PRO A 92 -14.24 -6.34 -17.54
N ASP A 93 -15.18 -5.40 -17.47
CA ASP A 93 -15.07 -4.05 -18.05
C ASP A 93 -14.63 -2.97 -17.05
N ALA A 94 -14.32 -3.37 -15.81
CA ALA A 94 -13.82 -2.50 -14.75
C ALA A 94 -12.62 -1.68 -15.26
N LYS A 95 -12.68 -0.36 -15.08
CA LYS A 95 -11.64 0.57 -15.54
C LYS A 95 -10.55 0.69 -14.48
N PRO A 96 -9.28 0.90 -14.87
CA PRO A 96 -8.23 1.24 -13.92
C PRO A 96 -8.66 2.36 -12.97
N GLY A 97 -8.42 2.18 -11.67
CA GLY A 97 -8.86 3.13 -10.67
C GLY A 97 -9.06 2.48 -9.32
N GLU A 98 -10.24 2.68 -8.73
CA GLU A 98 -10.58 2.25 -7.39
C GLU A 98 -11.98 1.63 -7.37
N CYS A 99 -12.17 0.60 -6.54
CA CYS A 99 -13.49 0.15 -6.11
C CYS A 99 -13.67 0.43 -4.62
N GLU A 100 -14.90 0.70 -4.22
CA GLU A 100 -15.22 1.15 -2.88
C GLU A 100 -15.89 0.06 -2.06
N LEU A 101 -15.44 -0.10 -0.82
CA LEU A 101 -15.97 -1.03 0.17
C LEU A 101 -16.45 -0.25 1.39
N ILE A 102 -17.63 -0.61 1.90
CA ILE A 102 -18.16 -0.09 3.17
C ILE A 102 -18.55 -1.27 4.05
N ALA A 103 -17.94 -1.38 5.22
CA ALA A 103 -18.29 -2.37 6.23
C ALA A 103 -19.54 -1.93 7.00
N VAL A 104 -20.49 -2.85 7.17
CA VAL A 104 -21.76 -2.59 7.85
C VAL A 104 -21.92 -3.57 9.02
N SER A 105 -22.15 -3.02 10.21
CA SER A 105 -22.46 -3.74 11.45
C SER A 105 -23.72 -3.15 12.09
N GLU A 106 -24.11 -3.67 13.25
CA GLU A 106 -25.22 -3.08 14.04
C GLU A 106 -24.88 -1.68 14.57
N SER A 107 -23.60 -1.40 14.83
CA SER A 107 -23.16 -0.10 15.33
C SER A 107 -23.17 0.98 14.24
N GLY A 108 -23.14 0.57 12.96
CA GLY A 108 -23.30 1.46 11.83
C GLY A 108 -22.43 1.08 10.64
N ARG A 109 -22.06 2.09 9.85
CA ARG A 109 -21.30 1.95 8.60
C ARG A 109 -19.91 2.51 8.77
N SER A 110 -18.90 1.85 8.20
CA SER A 110 -17.55 2.38 8.13
C SER A 110 -17.48 3.59 7.19
N MET A 111 -16.33 4.27 7.20
CA MET A 111 -15.94 5.09 6.05
C MET A 111 -15.76 4.23 4.81
N VAL A 112 -15.79 4.88 3.64
CA VAL A 112 -15.42 4.27 2.36
C VAL A 112 -13.96 3.86 2.40
N PHE A 113 -13.70 2.59 2.13
CA PHE A 113 -12.38 2.04 1.88
C PHE A 113 -12.19 1.83 0.38
N LYS A 114 -11.02 2.20 -0.15
CA LYS A 114 -10.73 2.17 -1.58
C LYS A 114 -9.69 1.11 -1.87
N LEU A 115 -10.07 0.11 -2.67
CA LEU A 115 -9.19 -0.92 -3.17
C LEU A 115 -8.80 -0.59 -4.62
N LEU A 116 -7.54 -0.81 -5.01
CA LEU A 116 -7.09 -0.54 -6.37
C LEU A 116 -7.71 -1.52 -7.38
N VAL A 117 -7.98 -1.02 -8.58
CA VAL A 117 -8.45 -1.81 -9.73
C VAL A 117 -7.42 -1.72 -10.85
N ASP A 118 -6.92 -2.88 -11.29
CA ASP A 118 -5.99 -3.00 -12.40
C ASP A 118 -6.68 -3.54 -13.65
N ALA A 119 -6.36 -2.97 -14.81
CA ALA A 119 -6.79 -3.54 -16.09
C ALA A 119 -5.85 -4.64 -16.61
N GLN A 120 -4.66 -4.79 -16.01
CA GLN A 120 -3.67 -5.78 -16.41
C GLN A 120 -3.30 -6.65 -15.21
N PRO A 121 -2.86 -7.90 -15.43
CA PRO A 121 -2.36 -8.75 -14.37
C PRO A 121 -1.23 -8.07 -13.58
N VAL A 122 -1.31 -8.16 -12.25
CA VAL A 122 -0.26 -7.73 -11.33
C VAL A 122 0.59 -8.95 -10.99
N ALA A 123 1.90 -8.84 -11.09
CA ALA A 123 2.79 -9.92 -10.69
C ALA A 123 2.90 -9.95 -9.16
N THR A 124 3.11 -11.12 -8.59
CA THR A 124 3.31 -11.28 -7.15
C THR A 124 4.80 -11.31 -6.82
N GLU A 125 5.15 -10.81 -5.65
CA GLU A 125 6.46 -11.06 -5.04
C GLU A 125 6.76 -12.57 -4.96
N LYS A 126 8.05 -12.90 -4.96
CA LYS A 126 8.52 -14.28 -4.87
C LYS A 126 9.68 -14.36 -3.88
N GLU A 127 9.36 -14.93 -2.72
CA GLU A 127 10.32 -15.19 -1.67
C GLU A 127 11.12 -16.48 -1.89
N PRO A 128 12.38 -16.58 -1.41
CA PRO A 128 13.13 -15.50 -0.77
C PRO A 128 13.67 -14.48 -1.78
N ASN A 129 13.56 -13.19 -1.49
CA ASN A 129 14.20 -12.10 -2.24
C ASN A 129 14.97 -11.11 -1.33
N ASP A 130 15.35 -11.55 -0.12
CA ASP A 130 15.99 -10.79 0.97
C ASP A 130 17.39 -10.19 0.68
N GLY A 131 17.87 -10.24 -0.56
CA GLY A 131 19.22 -9.79 -0.88
C GLY A 131 19.57 -9.83 -2.36
N PHE A 132 20.69 -9.19 -2.72
CA PHE A 132 21.07 -8.96 -4.13
C PHE A 132 21.26 -10.25 -4.94
N ALA A 133 21.67 -11.35 -4.30
CA ALA A 133 21.84 -12.64 -4.97
C ALA A 133 20.50 -13.36 -5.22
N GLN A 134 19.46 -13.00 -4.48
CA GLN A 134 18.11 -13.56 -4.54
C GLN A 134 17.10 -12.61 -5.20
N ALA A 135 17.59 -11.49 -5.73
CA ALA A 135 16.74 -10.43 -6.27
C ALA A 135 15.75 -10.97 -7.32
N GLN A 136 14.47 -10.68 -7.11
CA GLN A 136 13.41 -11.08 -8.03
C GLN A 136 13.55 -10.29 -9.33
N SER A 137 13.71 -10.99 -10.46
CA SER A 137 13.74 -10.33 -11.76
C SER A 137 12.35 -9.83 -12.16
N ILE A 138 12.27 -8.57 -12.57
CA ILE A 138 11.05 -7.89 -13.00
C ILE A 138 11.28 -7.13 -14.31
N GLU A 139 10.20 -6.90 -15.05
CA GLU A 139 10.23 -6.12 -16.28
C GLU A 139 9.84 -4.66 -16.03
N ILE A 140 10.47 -3.73 -16.78
CA ILE A 140 10.03 -2.34 -16.81
C ILE A 140 8.62 -2.28 -17.42
N GLY A 141 7.67 -1.75 -16.68
CA GLY A 141 6.23 -1.72 -16.97
C GLY A 141 5.41 -2.59 -16.02
N ALA A 142 6.06 -3.47 -15.26
CA ALA A 142 5.37 -4.34 -14.31
C ALA A 142 4.89 -3.58 -13.07
N THR A 143 3.76 -4.05 -12.53
CA THR A 143 3.35 -3.79 -11.15
C THR A 143 3.54 -5.08 -10.37
N ILE A 144 4.22 -4.99 -9.23
CA ILE A 144 4.42 -6.11 -8.30
C ILE A 144 3.59 -5.86 -7.06
N GLU A 145 2.83 -6.85 -6.63
CA GLU A 145 2.15 -6.88 -5.34
C GLU A 145 3.02 -7.68 -4.36
N GLY A 146 3.27 -7.10 -3.19
CA GLY A 146 4.05 -7.76 -2.14
C GLY A 146 3.67 -7.35 -0.72
N THR A 147 4.37 -7.90 0.26
CA THR A 147 4.20 -7.62 1.69
C THR A 147 5.51 -7.85 2.41
N LEU A 148 6.03 -6.84 3.12
CA LEU A 148 7.13 -7.08 4.05
C LEU A 148 6.62 -7.97 5.19
N HIS A 149 6.94 -9.27 5.16
CA HIS A 149 6.29 -10.29 5.96
C HIS A 149 6.66 -10.26 7.44
N GLN A 150 7.84 -9.72 7.77
CA GLN A 150 8.40 -9.71 9.11
C GLN A 150 9.32 -8.50 9.34
N PRO A 151 9.61 -8.12 10.59
CA PRO A 151 10.61 -7.09 10.87
C PRO A 151 11.95 -7.40 10.18
N GLN A 152 12.66 -6.35 9.72
CA GLN A 152 13.93 -6.44 9.00
C GLN A 152 13.89 -7.20 7.65
N ASN A 153 12.70 -7.50 7.12
CA ASN A 153 12.56 -8.04 5.77
C ASN A 153 12.84 -6.93 4.74
N VAL A 154 13.56 -7.32 3.70
CA VAL A 154 14.06 -6.42 2.65
C VAL A 154 13.77 -7.07 1.32
N ASP A 155 12.88 -6.49 0.52
CA ASP A 155 12.57 -7.09 -0.77
C ASP A 155 13.47 -6.49 -1.85
N VAL A 156 14.26 -7.33 -2.51
CA VAL A 156 15.14 -6.91 -3.59
C VAL A 156 14.60 -7.33 -4.95
N PHE A 157 14.47 -6.35 -5.84
CA PHE A 157 14.07 -6.53 -7.22
C PHE A 157 15.23 -6.21 -8.17
N ARG A 158 15.27 -6.88 -9.31
CA ARG A 158 16.23 -6.63 -10.38
C ARG A 158 15.51 -6.34 -11.69
N PHE A 159 15.95 -5.31 -12.40
CA PHE A 159 15.55 -5.07 -13.79
C PHE A 159 16.76 -4.69 -14.64
N ASP A 160 16.66 -4.89 -15.95
CA ASP A 160 17.67 -4.44 -16.91
C ASP A 160 17.16 -3.17 -17.62
N GLY A 161 18.04 -2.18 -17.80
CA GLY A 161 17.70 -0.89 -18.43
C GLY A 161 18.85 -0.34 -19.28
N GLN A 162 18.57 0.73 -20.03
CA GLN A 162 19.51 1.39 -20.93
C GLN A 162 19.91 2.79 -20.43
N ALA A 163 21.16 3.19 -20.70
CA ALA A 163 21.65 4.53 -20.37
C ALA A 163 20.74 5.60 -20.97
N GLY A 164 20.38 6.60 -20.17
CA GLY A 164 19.50 7.70 -20.57
C GLY A 164 18.00 7.39 -20.53
N GLU A 165 17.58 6.15 -20.24
CA GLU A 165 16.17 5.88 -19.96
C GLU A 165 15.73 6.62 -18.70
N LYS A 166 14.59 7.31 -18.80
CA LYS A 166 13.95 7.96 -17.66
C LYS A 166 12.91 7.03 -17.08
N LEU A 167 13.07 6.66 -15.81
CA LEU A 167 12.13 5.78 -15.11
C LEU A 167 11.54 6.46 -13.89
N VAL A 168 10.34 6.02 -13.53
CA VAL A 168 9.72 6.25 -12.23
C VAL A 168 9.62 4.90 -11.53
N CYS A 169 10.25 4.78 -10.38
CA CYS A 169 10.07 3.65 -9.46
C CYS A 169 9.25 4.15 -8.28
N GLU A 170 8.06 3.60 -8.07
CA GLU A 170 7.12 4.07 -7.06
C GLU A 170 6.62 2.91 -6.21
N VAL A 171 6.61 3.13 -4.89
CA VAL A 171 5.92 2.29 -3.91
C VAL A 171 4.57 2.92 -3.62
N ILE A 172 3.52 2.10 -3.67
CA ILE A 172 2.18 2.45 -3.23
C ILE A 172 1.88 1.61 -2.00
N ALA A 173 1.77 2.23 -0.83
CA ALA A 173 1.55 1.52 0.43
C ALA A 173 0.76 2.36 1.44
N ALA A 174 1.40 3.27 2.17
CA ALA A 174 0.84 4.09 3.22
C ALA A 174 -0.35 4.94 2.75
N ARG A 175 -0.29 5.47 1.51
CA ARG A 175 -1.42 6.20 0.90
C ARG A 175 -2.65 5.32 0.66
N ARG A 176 -2.50 3.99 0.74
CA ARG A 176 -3.54 2.96 0.65
C ARG A 176 -3.80 2.26 1.99
N GLY A 177 -3.32 2.85 3.08
CA GLY A 177 -3.59 2.38 4.44
C GLY A 177 -2.60 1.34 4.96
N SER A 178 -1.59 0.95 4.18
CA SER A 178 -0.48 0.13 4.67
C SER A 178 0.22 0.81 5.86
N ALA A 179 0.74 -0.01 6.77
CA ALA A 179 1.58 0.43 7.87
C ALA A 179 3.06 0.56 7.47
N LEU A 180 3.40 0.25 6.22
CA LEU A 180 4.74 0.42 5.68
C LEU A 180 5.12 1.90 5.59
N ASP A 181 6.25 2.26 6.21
CA ASP A 181 6.99 3.50 5.98
C ASP A 181 8.09 3.20 4.95
N ALA A 182 7.76 3.34 3.67
CA ALA A 182 8.56 2.74 2.60
C ALA A 182 9.88 3.47 2.41
N THR A 183 11.00 2.74 2.33
CA THR A 183 12.27 3.25 1.78
C THR A 183 12.62 2.47 0.52
N LEU A 184 12.95 3.19 -0.54
CA LEU A 184 13.33 2.65 -1.83
C LEU A 184 14.73 3.11 -2.22
N THR A 185 15.63 2.16 -2.47
CA THR A 185 17.03 2.45 -2.77
C THR A 185 17.46 1.75 -4.06
N LEU A 186 18.06 2.49 -4.99
CA LEU A 186 18.50 1.98 -6.28
C LEU A 186 20.02 1.81 -6.30
N PHE A 187 20.48 0.64 -6.73
CA PHE A 187 21.88 0.31 -6.95
C PHE A 187 22.15 -0.09 -8.40
N ASP A 188 23.37 0.15 -8.87
CA ASP A 188 23.85 -0.40 -10.14
C ASP A 188 24.30 -1.88 -10.01
N SER A 189 24.63 -2.50 -11.15
CA SER A 189 25.17 -3.87 -11.22
C SER A 189 26.46 -4.11 -10.40
N ARG A 190 27.18 -3.04 -10.04
CA ARG A 190 28.38 -3.07 -9.19
C ARG A 190 28.05 -2.79 -7.72
N ARG A 191 26.76 -2.77 -7.36
CA ARG A 191 26.26 -2.52 -6.00
C ARG A 191 26.59 -1.11 -5.50
N ARG A 192 26.80 -0.16 -6.41
CA ARG A 192 26.98 1.25 -6.06
C ARG A 192 25.62 1.91 -5.96
N LEU A 193 25.42 2.66 -4.89
CA LEU A 193 24.22 3.47 -4.69
C LEU A 193 24.08 4.48 -5.84
N ILE A 194 22.89 4.54 -6.43
CA ILE A 194 22.51 5.55 -7.42
C ILE A 194 21.65 6.62 -6.75
N ASP A 195 20.57 6.20 -6.06
CA ASP A 195 19.61 7.12 -5.45
C ASP A 195 18.77 6.43 -4.37
N THR A 196 18.10 7.21 -3.52
CA THR A 196 17.21 6.73 -2.45
C THR A 196 16.02 7.69 -2.22
N ALA A 197 14.88 7.14 -1.83
CA ALA A 197 13.68 7.87 -1.45
C ALA A 197 12.94 7.17 -0.31
N ASP A 198 12.28 7.91 0.58
CA ASP A 198 11.47 7.41 1.68
C ASP A 198 10.05 8.02 1.69
N ASP A 199 9.95 9.34 1.74
CA ASP A 199 8.69 10.09 1.75
C ASP A 199 8.39 10.71 0.37
N LEU A 200 7.10 10.78 0.02
CA LEU A 200 6.64 11.58 -1.11
C LEU A 200 6.91 13.06 -0.85
N PRO A 201 7.27 13.84 -1.89
CA PRO A 201 7.38 15.29 -1.77
C PRO A 201 6.07 15.90 -1.24
N SER A 202 6.18 16.75 -0.22
CA SER A 202 5.07 17.54 0.30
C SER A 202 5.49 18.97 0.57
N ASP A 203 4.56 19.91 0.44
CA ASP A 203 4.74 21.25 0.97
C ASP A 203 4.86 21.11 2.50
N ALA A 204 6.04 21.45 3.05
CA ALA A 204 6.58 21.08 4.36
C ALA A 204 5.74 21.40 5.62
N ALA A 205 4.47 21.80 5.48
CA ALA A 205 3.55 22.14 6.56
C ALA A 205 2.78 20.94 7.16
N ILE A 206 2.82 19.74 6.55
CA ILE A 206 2.10 18.56 7.07
C ILE A 206 3.07 17.39 7.30
N ARG A 207 3.96 17.53 8.30
CA ARG A 207 4.93 16.48 8.68
C ARG A 207 4.30 15.19 9.23
N ASP A 208 3.03 15.25 9.62
CA ASP A 208 2.32 14.13 10.26
C ASP A 208 1.29 13.45 9.34
N ASP A 209 1.31 13.74 8.03
CA ASP A 209 0.46 13.00 7.09
C ASP A 209 1.07 11.64 6.76
N TRP A 210 0.52 10.60 7.40
CA TRP A 210 0.89 9.20 7.17
C TRP A 210 0.82 8.79 5.70
N SER A 211 -0.06 9.40 4.90
CA SER A 211 -0.20 9.04 3.48
C SER A 211 1.01 9.43 2.62
N LEU A 212 1.94 10.22 3.16
CA LEU A 212 3.18 10.61 2.49
C LEU A 212 4.31 9.59 2.63
N ARG A 213 4.16 8.55 3.46
CA ARG A 213 5.18 7.52 3.76
C ARG A 213 5.41 6.48 2.64
N ASP A 214 5.11 6.89 1.40
CA ASP A 214 5.36 6.11 0.20
C ASP A 214 6.63 6.64 -0.48
N ALA A 215 7.45 5.74 -1.01
CA ALA A 215 8.69 6.12 -1.70
C ALA A 215 8.50 6.28 -3.21
N ARG A 216 9.15 7.29 -3.81
CA ARG A 216 9.18 7.49 -5.26
C ARG A 216 10.54 8.01 -5.73
N LEU A 217 11.13 7.30 -6.69
CA LEU A 217 12.35 7.68 -7.40
C LEU A 217 12.02 8.08 -8.83
N GLU A 218 12.51 9.25 -9.25
CA GLU A 218 12.49 9.69 -10.65
C GLU A 218 13.93 9.78 -11.16
N ILE A 219 14.33 8.79 -11.95
CA ILE A 219 15.74 8.59 -12.28
C ILE A 219 15.97 8.66 -13.79
N THR A 220 17.16 9.10 -14.18
CA THR A 220 17.71 8.87 -15.51
C THR A 220 18.85 7.86 -15.37
N LEU A 221 18.72 6.68 -15.98
CA LEU A 221 19.70 5.61 -15.79
C LEU A 221 21.08 6.06 -16.29
N PRO A 222 22.13 6.00 -15.46
CA PRO A 222 23.46 6.52 -15.82
C PRO A 222 24.24 5.60 -16.77
N SER A 223 23.78 4.35 -16.94
CA SER A 223 24.45 3.32 -17.73
C SER A 223 23.46 2.26 -18.20
N SER A 224 23.82 1.47 -19.22
CA SER A 224 23.05 0.28 -19.58
C SER A 224 23.48 -0.92 -18.72
N GLY A 225 22.52 -1.76 -18.35
CA GLY A 225 22.77 -3.00 -17.61
C GLY A 225 21.73 -3.29 -16.54
N ALA A 226 22.11 -4.17 -15.61
CA ALA A 226 21.27 -4.55 -14.48
C ALA A 226 21.28 -3.49 -13.38
N PHE A 227 20.11 -3.29 -12.78
CA PHE A 227 19.87 -2.45 -11.62
C PHE A 227 19.17 -3.26 -10.52
N LEU A 228 19.47 -2.93 -9.28
CA LEU A 228 18.88 -3.55 -8.10
C LEU A 228 18.10 -2.50 -7.34
N LEU A 229 16.82 -2.78 -7.08
CA LEU A 229 15.92 -1.92 -6.34
C LEU A 229 15.58 -2.59 -5.02
N VAL A 230 15.89 -1.91 -3.93
CA VAL A 230 15.73 -2.42 -2.56
C VAL A 230 14.57 -1.69 -1.92
N LEU A 231 13.59 -2.45 -1.43
CA LEU A 231 12.47 -1.96 -0.66
C LEU A 231 12.58 -2.46 0.78
N GLN A 232 12.40 -1.56 1.74
CA GLN A 232 12.36 -1.89 3.16
C GLN A 232 11.45 -0.90 3.91
N ASP A 233 11.13 -1.20 5.16
CA ASP A 233 10.50 -0.25 6.08
C ASP A 233 11.57 0.62 6.76
N ALA A 234 11.34 1.93 6.84
CA ALA A 234 12.28 2.89 7.43
C ALA A 234 12.58 2.64 8.92
N ASN A 235 11.72 1.87 9.61
CA ASN A 235 11.82 1.54 11.02
C ASN A 235 12.07 0.04 11.26
N ASP A 236 12.49 -0.70 10.22
CA ASP A 236 12.70 -2.14 10.22
C ASP A 236 11.44 -2.94 10.62
N LEU A 237 10.25 -2.37 10.42
CA LEU A 237 8.99 -3.06 10.69
C LEU A 237 8.57 -3.94 9.51
N GLY A 238 7.68 -4.86 9.81
CA GLY A 238 7.06 -5.74 8.83
C GLY A 238 5.95 -6.54 9.48
N GLY A 239 5.11 -7.16 8.67
CA GLY A 239 4.03 -8.01 9.09
C GLY A 239 2.80 -7.87 8.20
N PRO A 240 1.68 -8.50 8.60
CA PRO A 240 0.48 -8.58 7.75
C PRO A 240 -0.20 -7.24 7.42
N ALA A 241 0.26 -6.13 8.04
CA ALA A 241 -0.21 -4.77 7.77
C ALA A 241 0.75 -3.99 6.85
N HIS A 242 1.78 -4.61 6.27
CA HIS A 242 2.78 -3.96 5.39
C HIS A 242 2.65 -4.38 3.90
N PRO A 243 1.44 -4.53 3.33
CA PRO A 243 1.33 -4.79 1.91
C PRO A 243 1.77 -3.56 1.11
N TYR A 244 2.30 -3.79 -0.08
CA TYR A 244 2.74 -2.74 -0.98
C TYR A 244 2.51 -3.13 -2.43
N ARG A 245 2.52 -2.12 -3.29
CA ARG A 245 2.76 -2.30 -4.72
C ARG A 245 3.99 -1.56 -5.17
N LEU A 246 4.88 -2.25 -5.87
CA LEU A 246 6.01 -1.66 -6.54
C LEU A 246 5.69 -1.48 -8.03
N ARG A 247 5.92 -0.28 -8.56
CA ARG A 247 5.80 0.02 -9.99
C ARG A 247 7.15 0.51 -10.50
N VAL A 248 7.64 -0.07 -11.59
CA VAL A 248 8.83 0.41 -12.31
C VAL A 248 8.39 0.73 -13.72
N VAL A 249 8.21 2.00 -14.06
CA VAL A 249 7.67 2.43 -15.35
C VAL A 249 8.57 3.45 -16.03
N ARG A 250 8.49 3.54 -17.35
CA ARG A 250 9.13 4.65 -18.08
C ARG A 250 8.40 5.95 -17.77
N ALA A 251 9.15 7.00 -17.48
CA ALA A 251 8.58 8.34 -17.33
C ALA A 251 7.93 8.75 -18.65
N THR A 252 6.65 9.12 -18.60
CA THR A 252 5.97 9.71 -19.75
C THR A 252 6.56 11.09 -20.01
N LYS A 253 6.81 11.40 -21.29
CA LYS A 253 7.22 12.74 -21.72
C LYS A 253 6.14 13.78 -21.43
#